data_AF-A0A434D125-F1
#
_entry.id   AF-A0A434D125-F1
#
_cell.length_a   1.000
_cell.length_b   1.000
_cell.length_c   1.000
_cell.angle_alpha   90.00
_cell.angle_beta   90.00
_cell.angle_gamma   90.00
#
_symmetry.space_group_name_H-M   'P 1'
#
loop_
_entity.id
_entity.type
_entity.pdbx_description
1 polymer ?
#
loop_
_entity_poly.entity_id
_entity_poly.type
_entity_poly.pdbx_seq_one_letter_code
_entity_poly.pdbx_strand_id
1 'polypeptide(L)'
;MPIQQRVTHRSKQHPAILATALLSLSLITTPGIGHAEGITLKVFGGSALDQLAPRQAPDEQKKIQQQVIDGFLKANPDVSKVEWDAQGPQTDSIQRLMTAKLASQEMDLIACPAFYTNGAYVRRKLVMPITDKIKPFQDRIDAAALGAFTVSGQVYGVPISTLSTSTIFYNVDLFQKLDIPVPPTYGDLKAAVPKFTDAGVIPLLH
;
A
#
# COMPACT_ATOMS: atom_id res chain seq x y z
N MET A 1 55.43 14.15 -11.10
CA MET A 1 56.85 13.71 -11.19
C MET A 1 57.58 14.24 -9.97
N PRO A 2 58.66 13.60 -9.48
CA PRO A 2 59.26 12.33 -9.91
C PRO A 2 58.52 11.11 -9.26
N ILE A 3 58.67 9.81 -9.58
CA ILE A 3 59.74 8.96 -10.22
C ILE A 3 60.86 8.60 -9.21
N GLN A 4 61.33 7.36 -8.99
CA GLN A 4 60.93 5.95 -9.29
C GLN A 4 61.57 5.08 -8.15
N GLN A 5 61.76 3.75 -8.07
CA GLN A 5 61.67 2.49 -8.87
C GLN A 5 61.63 1.33 -7.81
N ARG A 6 61.35 0.02 -7.97
CA ARG A 6 61.13 -1.01 -9.03
C ARG A 6 59.92 -1.90 -8.59
N VAL A 7 59.30 -2.82 -9.33
CA VAL A 7 59.57 -3.56 -10.60
C VAL A 7 60.52 -4.78 -10.54
N THR A 8 59.98 -5.93 -10.10
CA THR A 8 60.27 -7.29 -10.63
C THR A 8 59.02 -8.16 -10.37
N HIS A 9 58.20 -8.67 -11.30
CA HIS A 9 58.29 -9.45 -12.56
C HIS A 9 57.87 -10.93 -12.45
N ARG A 10 56.61 -11.22 -12.85
CA ARG A 10 56.04 -12.44 -13.49
C ARG A 10 56.43 -13.87 -13.02
N SER A 11 55.38 -14.62 -12.64
CA SER A 11 54.78 -15.73 -13.44
C SER A 11 53.29 -15.86 -13.04
N LYS A 12 52.29 -15.95 -13.94
CA LYS A 12 51.90 -17.00 -14.91
C LYS A 12 51.59 -18.38 -14.29
N GLN A 13 50.30 -18.68 -14.08
CA GLN A 13 49.61 -19.81 -14.73
C GLN A 13 48.06 -19.70 -14.58
N HIS A 14 47.31 -20.68 -15.12
CA HIS A 14 45.89 -20.60 -15.51
C HIS A 14 44.97 -21.54 -14.69
N PRO A 15 43.62 -21.50 -14.81
CA PRO A 15 42.72 -21.99 -13.77
C PRO A 15 42.53 -23.52 -13.76
N ALA A 16 42.09 -24.04 -12.61
CA ALA A 16 41.63 -25.42 -12.45
C ALA A 16 40.13 -25.54 -12.78
N ILE A 17 39.79 -26.54 -13.59
CA ILE A 17 38.41 -26.97 -13.88
C ILE A 17 38.32 -28.44 -13.46
N LEU A 18 37.42 -28.77 -12.53
CA LEU A 18 36.77 -30.08 -12.25
C LEU A 18 36.01 -29.95 -10.91
N ALA A 19 34.98 -30.76 -10.58
CA ALA A 19 34.35 -31.85 -11.33
C ALA A 19 32.83 -31.86 -11.09
N THR A 20 32.08 -32.43 -12.04
CA THR A 20 30.66 -32.75 -11.90
C THR A 20 30.46 -33.97 -10.99
N ALA A 21 29.47 -33.93 -10.10
CA ALA A 21 29.05 -35.10 -9.32
C ALA A 21 27.52 -35.21 -9.34
N LEU A 22 27.00 -36.09 -10.21
CA LEU A 22 25.60 -36.50 -10.23
C LEU A 22 25.40 -37.66 -9.25
N LEU A 23 24.56 -37.48 -8.22
CA LEU A 23 23.93 -38.58 -7.51
C LEU A 23 22.42 -38.48 -7.64
N SER A 24 21.85 -39.27 -8.54
CA SER A 24 20.43 -39.58 -8.59
C SER A 24 20.09 -40.61 -7.51
N LEU A 25 19.24 -40.24 -6.54
CA LEU A 25 18.66 -41.18 -5.60
C LEU A 25 17.15 -41.29 -5.87
N SER A 26 16.66 -42.52 -6.04
CA SER A 26 15.31 -42.81 -6.53
C SER A 26 14.52 -43.66 -5.53
N LEU A 27 13.20 -43.46 -5.51
CA LEU A 27 12.22 -44.05 -4.56
C LEU A 27 12.42 -43.51 -3.12
N ILE A 28 11.37 -43.25 -2.34
CA ILE A 28 10.07 -43.93 -2.25
C ILE A 28 8.89 -42.97 -2.50
N THR A 29 7.96 -43.37 -3.36
CA THR A 29 6.65 -42.72 -3.53
C THR A 29 5.60 -43.40 -2.67
N THR A 30 5.44 -42.97 -1.41
CA THR A 30 4.18 -43.19 -0.70
C THR A 30 3.08 -42.34 -1.36
N PRO A 31 1.85 -42.85 -1.52
CA PRO A 31 0.71 -42.03 -1.91
C PRO A 31 0.26 -41.20 -0.69
N GLY A 32 1.07 -40.21 -0.33
CA GLY A 32 0.64 -39.17 0.59
C GLY A 32 -0.60 -38.50 0.02
N ILE A 33 -1.64 -38.32 0.84
CA ILE A 33 -2.86 -37.63 0.42
C ILE A 33 -2.50 -36.16 0.23
N GLY A 34 -2.17 -35.82 -1.02
CA GLY A 34 -1.94 -34.46 -1.46
C GLY A 34 -3.21 -33.64 -1.32
N HIS A 35 -3.42 -33.10 -0.12
CA HIS A 35 -4.05 -31.79 0.00
C HIS A 35 -3.17 -30.87 -0.85
N ALA A 36 -3.71 -30.36 -1.94
CA ALA A 36 -3.02 -29.32 -2.70
C ALA A 36 -2.71 -28.18 -1.73
N GLU A 37 -1.50 -27.62 -1.82
CA GLU A 37 -1.16 -26.41 -1.07
C GLU A 37 -2.10 -25.31 -1.54
N GLY A 38 -3.16 -25.06 -0.77
CA GLY A 38 -4.22 -24.15 -1.17
C GLY A 38 -3.70 -22.73 -1.27
N ILE A 39 -4.38 -21.93 -2.09
CA ILE A 39 -3.92 -20.61 -2.50
C ILE A 39 -3.61 -19.77 -1.24
N THR A 40 -2.44 -19.12 -1.23
CA THR A 40 -2.07 -18.14 -0.21
C THR A 40 -2.17 -16.75 -0.83
N LEU A 41 -3.23 -16.01 -0.49
CA LEU A 41 -3.46 -14.66 -1.01
C LEU A 41 -2.59 -13.65 -0.26
N LYS A 42 -1.80 -12.86 -0.99
CA LYS A 42 -0.84 -11.91 -0.43
C LYS A 42 -1.32 -10.47 -0.61
N VAL A 43 -1.63 -9.82 0.50
CA VAL A 43 -2.05 -8.42 0.58
C VAL A 43 -0.87 -7.56 1.03
N PHE A 44 -0.51 -6.58 0.21
CA PHE A 44 0.55 -5.62 0.51
C PHE A 44 -0.04 -4.27 0.90
N GLY A 45 0.19 -3.84 2.13
CA GLY A 45 -0.06 -2.48 2.60
C GLY A 45 1.23 -1.66 2.58
N GLY A 46 1.20 -0.47 2.00
CA GLY A 46 2.38 0.41 1.95
C GLY A 46 2.78 0.96 3.32
N SER A 47 1.79 1.15 4.19
CA SER A 47 1.91 1.65 5.57
C SER A 47 1.35 0.65 6.59
N ALA A 48 1.71 0.81 7.87
CA ALA A 48 1.02 0.17 8.99
C ALA A 48 -0.49 0.50 9.05
N LEU A 49 -0.91 1.64 8.47
CA LEU A 49 -2.32 2.05 8.36
C LEU A 49 -3.10 1.33 7.25
N ASP A 50 -2.42 0.65 6.32
CA ASP A 50 -3.05 -0.04 5.19
C ASP A 50 -3.56 -1.44 5.61
N GLN A 51 -4.45 -1.46 6.61
CA GLN A 51 -5.04 -2.66 7.21
C GLN A 51 -6.57 -2.52 7.28
N LEU A 52 -7.26 -3.60 7.62
CA LEU A 52 -8.66 -3.53 8.05
C LEU A 52 -8.79 -2.73 9.34
N ALA A 53 -9.90 -2.00 9.49
CA ALA A 53 -10.27 -1.21 10.68
C ALA A 53 -9.15 -0.33 11.31
N PRO A 54 -8.36 0.46 10.54
CA PRO A 54 -7.10 1.08 11.01
C PRO A 54 -7.28 2.32 11.92
N ARG A 55 -8.46 2.46 12.54
CA ARG A 55 -8.79 3.51 13.52
C ARG A 55 -9.40 2.94 14.81
N GLN A 56 -9.45 1.61 14.96
CA GLN A 56 -9.89 0.93 16.18
C GLN A 56 -8.70 0.65 17.11
N ALA A 57 -8.98 0.20 18.35
CA ALA A 57 -7.92 -0.26 19.24
C ALA A 57 -7.19 -1.49 18.64
N PRO A 58 -5.88 -1.67 18.86
CA PRO A 58 -5.11 -2.72 18.17
C PRO A 58 -5.65 -4.15 18.32
N ASP A 59 -6.27 -4.49 19.44
CA ASP A 59 -6.83 -5.84 19.66
C ASP A 59 -8.23 -6.00 19.04
N GLU A 60 -9.02 -4.93 18.95
CA GLU A 60 -10.26 -4.91 18.16
C GLU A 60 -9.96 -4.98 16.67
N GLN A 61 -8.91 -4.28 16.22
CA GLN A 61 -8.43 -4.33 14.83
C GLN A 61 -8.06 -5.76 14.42
N LYS A 62 -7.21 -6.43 15.21
CA LYS A 62 -6.85 -7.86 15.00
C LYS A 62 -8.09 -8.75 14.98
N LYS A 63 -9.02 -8.56 15.94
CA LYS A 63 -10.27 -9.33 16.02
C LYS A 63 -11.13 -9.17 14.76
N ILE A 64 -11.30 -7.94 14.27
CA ILE A 64 -12.05 -7.67 13.03
C ILE A 64 -11.35 -8.30 11.82
N GLN A 65 -10.03 -8.15 11.71
CA GLN A 65 -9.24 -8.74 10.63
C GLN A 65 -9.36 -10.27 10.62
N GLN A 66 -9.21 -10.92 11.78
CA GLN A 66 -9.36 -12.36 11.94
C GLN A 66 -10.77 -12.82 11.57
N GLN A 67 -11.83 -12.16 12.06
CA GLN A 67 -13.22 -12.51 11.74
C GLN A 67 -13.54 -12.41 10.24
N VAL A 68 -12.96 -11.42 9.54
CA VAL A 68 -13.11 -11.29 8.09
C VAL A 68 -12.34 -12.39 7.34
N ILE A 69 -11.11 -12.69 7.74
CA ILE A 69 -10.28 -13.73 7.12
C ILE A 69 -10.86 -15.13 7.36
N ASP A 70 -11.26 -15.48 8.58
CA ASP A 70 -11.88 -16.77 8.92
C ASP A 70 -13.19 -16.99 8.14
N GLY A 71 -14.02 -15.94 8.05
CA GLY A 71 -15.26 -15.97 7.25
C GLY A 71 -14.99 -16.16 5.76
N PHE A 72 -13.93 -15.55 5.24
CA PHE A 72 -13.51 -15.71 3.85
C PHE A 72 -12.94 -17.12 3.56
N LEU A 73 -12.01 -17.63 4.38
CA LEU A 73 -11.41 -18.95 4.21
C LEU A 73 -12.48 -20.05 4.32
N LYS A 74 -13.41 -19.94 5.28
CA LYS A 74 -14.55 -20.86 5.41
C LYS A 74 -15.48 -20.87 4.19
N ALA A 75 -15.56 -19.76 3.45
CA ALA A 75 -16.37 -19.66 2.23
C ALA A 75 -15.62 -20.03 0.95
N ASN A 76 -14.28 -20.15 0.98
CA ASN A 76 -13.43 -20.39 -0.18
C ASN A 76 -12.38 -21.48 0.14
N PRO A 77 -12.76 -22.78 0.18
CA PRO A 77 -11.87 -23.87 0.60
C PRO A 77 -10.57 -24.02 -0.21
N ASP A 78 -10.55 -23.52 -1.45
CA ASP A 78 -9.38 -23.52 -2.33
C ASP A 78 -8.28 -22.55 -1.86
N VAL A 79 -8.60 -21.63 -0.95
CA VAL A 79 -7.65 -20.69 -0.32
C VAL A 79 -7.29 -21.22 1.08
N SER A 80 -6.01 -21.53 1.30
CA SER A 80 -5.54 -21.99 2.62
C SER A 80 -5.15 -20.85 3.56
N LYS A 81 -4.76 -19.68 3.04
CA LYS A 81 -4.23 -18.59 3.86
C LYS A 81 -4.43 -17.21 3.21
N VAL A 82 -4.55 -16.18 4.06
CA VAL A 82 -4.35 -14.78 3.68
C VAL A 82 -3.15 -14.25 4.46
N GLU A 83 -2.18 -13.66 3.77
CA GLU A 83 -1.03 -12.98 4.35
C GLU A 83 -1.16 -11.47 4.12
N TRP A 84 -0.86 -10.66 5.14
CA TRP A 84 -1.04 -9.20 5.09
C TRP A 84 0.22 -8.49 5.62
N ASP A 85 1.03 -7.95 4.71
CA ASP A 85 2.24 -7.16 5.02
C ASP A 85 1.91 -5.67 5.00
N ALA A 86 1.63 -5.08 6.16
CA ALA A 86 1.32 -3.65 6.31
C ALA A 86 2.12 -3.05 7.47
N GLN A 87 3.14 -2.24 7.13
CA GLN A 87 4.12 -1.71 8.08
C GLN A 87 4.73 -0.39 7.60
N GLY A 88 5.35 0.37 8.52
CA GLY A 88 6.04 1.63 8.20
C GLY A 88 5.12 2.87 8.05
N PRO A 89 5.71 4.06 7.94
CA PRO A 89 4.98 5.32 7.85
C PRO A 89 4.32 5.50 6.47
N GLN A 90 3.22 6.27 6.44
CA GLN A 90 2.44 6.41 5.21
C GLN A 90 3.21 7.08 4.07
N THR A 91 4.10 8.04 4.39
CA THR A 91 5.02 8.71 3.44
C THR A 91 5.77 7.73 2.54
N ASP A 92 6.13 6.57 3.08
CA ASP A 92 7.07 5.63 2.47
C ASP A 92 6.34 4.56 1.64
N SER A 93 5.00 4.56 1.64
CA SER A 93 4.14 3.55 0.99
C SER A 93 4.49 3.32 -0.48
N ILE A 94 4.77 4.40 -1.21
CA ILE A 94 5.22 4.34 -2.61
C ILE A 94 6.60 3.68 -2.72
N GLN A 95 7.52 4.02 -1.83
CA GLN A 95 8.89 3.48 -1.86
C GLN A 95 8.90 2.00 -1.48
N ARG A 96 8.16 1.60 -0.42
CA ARG A 96 8.00 0.19 -0.03
C ARG A 96 7.41 -0.64 -1.17
N LEU A 97 6.34 -0.19 -1.82
CA LEU A 97 5.74 -0.91 -2.96
C LEU A 97 6.71 -1.04 -4.15
N MET A 98 7.48 0.01 -4.46
CA MET A 98 8.48 -0.05 -5.53
C MET A 98 9.64 -1.00 -5.17
N THR A 99 10.11 -1.01 -3.92
CA THR A 99 11.12 -1.98 -3.45
C THR A 99 10.59 -3.41 -3.52
N ALA A 100 9.37 -3.69 -3.04
CA ALA A 100 8.73 -4.99 -3.12
C ALA A 100 8.61 -5.49 -4.57
N LYS A 101 8.17 -4.61 -5.49
CA LYS A 101 8.10 -4.92 -6.92
C LYS A 101 9.48 -5.17 -7.56
N LEU A 102 10.52 -4.44 -7.15
CA LEU A 102 11.90 -4.65 -7.64
C LEU A 102 12.53 -5.93 -7.09
N ALA A 103 12.13 -6.36 -5.89
CA ALA A 103 12.49 -7.63 -5.29
C ALA A 103 11.66 -8.83 -5.82
N SER A 104 10.73 -8.59 -6.74
CA SER A 104 9.76 -9.59 -7.24
C SER A 104 8.94 -10.26 -6.12
N GLN A 105 8.63 -9.52 -5.05
CA GLN A 105 7.73 -9.98 -3.99
C GLN A 105 6.34 -10.24 -4.56
N GLU A 106 5.79 -11.43 -4.27
CA GLU A 106 4.45 -11.82 -4.69
C GLU A 106 3.39 -10.99 -3.94
N MET A 107 2.46 -10.41 -4.70
CA MET A 107 1.42 -9.51 -4.22
C MET A 107 0.18 -9.66 -5.11
N ASP A 108 -0.93 -10.15 -4.56
CA ASP A 108 -2.20 -10.29 -5.27
C ASP A 108 -3.06 -9.02 -5.16
N LEU A 109 -3.00 -8.38 -3.99
CA LEU A 109 -3.78 -7.19 -3.65
C LEU A 109 -2.87 -6.12 -3.01
N ILE A 110 -3.18 -4.85 -3.27
CA ILE A 110 -2.52 -3.71 -2.64
C ILE A 110 -3.55 -2.96 -1.78
N ALA A 111 -3.40 -3.05 -0.46
CA ALA A 111 -4.14 -2.21 0.48
C ALA A 111 -3.53 -0.80 0.45
N CYS A 112 -4.36 0.21 0.17
CA CYS A 112 -3.91 1.61 0.08
C CYS A 112 -5.07 2.61 0.16
N PRO A 113 -4.81 3.87 0.54
CA PRO A 113 -5.74 4.97 0.32
C PRO A 113 -5.88 5.27 -1.18
N ALA A 114 -7.10 5.62 -1.60
CA ALA A 114 -7.45 6.02 -2.97
C ALA A 114 -6.53 7.10 -3.57
N PHE A 115 -5.94 7.97 -2.72
CA PHE A 115 -4.93 8.95 -3.13
C PHE A 115 -3.75 8.32 -3.87
N TYR A 116 -3.25 7.14 -3.48
CA TYR A 116 -2.15 6.50 -4.21
C TYR A 116 -2.59 5.84 -5.50
N THR A 117 -3.81 5.30 -5.57
CA THR A 117 -4.40 4.78 -6.83
C THR A 117 -4.40 5.87 -7.90
N ASN A 118 -5.02 7.00 -7.60
CA ASN A 118 -5.18 8.14 -8.52
C ASN A 118 -3.85 8.90 -8.70
N GLY A 119 -3.11 9.06 -7.62
CA GLY A 119 -1.91 9.89 -7.50
C GLY A 119 -0.61 9.23 -7.98
N ALA A 120 -0.53 7.90 -8.05
CA ALA A 120 0.70 7.19 -8.42
C ALA A 120 0.50 5.86 -9.16
N TYR A 121 -0.31 4.94 -8.63
CA TYR A 121 -0.27 3.52 -9.00
C TYR A 121 -0.81 3.26 -10.40
N VAL A 122 -1.90 3.92 -10.81
CA VAL A 122 -2.44 3.81 -12.18
C VAL A 122 -1.43 4.38 -13.19
N ARG A 123 -0.89 5.59 -12.93
CA ARG A 123 0.07 6.23 -13.86
C ARG A 123 1.40 5.47 -13.99
N ARG A 124 1.83 4.75 -12.94
CA ARG A 124 3.03 3.90 -12.94
C ARG A 124 2.77 2.44 -13.36
N LYS A 125 1.54 2.09 -13.78
CA LYS A 125 1.14 0.72 -14.15
C LYS A 125 1.51 -0.31 -13.06
N LEU A 126 1.15 0.01 -11.81
CA LEU A 126 1.34 -0.86 -10.64
C LEU A 126 0.07 -1.65 -10.30
N VAL A 127 -1.10 -1.20 -10.79
CA VAL A 127 -2.41 -1.84 -10.62
C VAL A 127 -3.09 -2.04 -11.96
N MET A 128 -3.87 -3.11 -12.10
CA MET A 128 -4.73 -3.39 -13.26
C MET A 128 -6.15 -2.86 -13.03
N PRO A 129 -6.91 -2.52 -14.09
CA PRO A 129 -8.32 -2.22 -13.95
C PRO A 129 -9.12 -3.47 -13.57
N ILE A 130 -10.15 -3.30 -12.75
CA ILE A 130 -11.01 -4.37 -12.21
C ILE A 130 -12.50 -4.14 -12.50
N THR A 131 -12.84 -3.18 -13.36
CA THR A 131 -14.21 -2.74 -13.69
C THR A 131 -15.18 -3.90 -13.98
N ASP A 132 -14.76 -4.89 -14.76
CA ASP A 132 -15.60 -6.07 -15.04
C ASP A 132 -15.66 -7.07 -13.90
N LYS A 133 -14.61 -7.15 -13.08
CA LYS A 133 -14.49 -8.11 -11.96
C LYS A 133 -15.39 -7.74 -10.78
N ILE A 134 -15.71 -6.45 -10.59
CA ILE A 134 -16.58 -5.99 -9.49
C ILE A 134 -18.07 -6.13 -9.78
N LYS A 135 -18.48 -6.30 -11.05
CA LYS A 135 -19.90 -6.34 -11.46
C LYS A 135 -20.80 -7.26 -10.63
N PRO A 136 -20.37 -8.46 -10.18
CA PRO A 136 -21.21 -9.34 -9.35
C PRO A 136 -21.51 -8.85 -7.92
N PHE A 137 -20.92 -7.73 -7.49
CA PHE A 137 -21.11 -7.15 -6.16
C PHE A 137 -21.03 -5.62 -6.13
N GLN A 138 -21.06 -4.96 -7.29
CA GLN A 138 -20.89 -3.51 -7.43
C GLN A 138 -22.05 -2.72 -6.79
N ASP A 139 -23.25 -3.30 -6.80
CA ASP A 139 -24.46 -2.84 -6.13
C ASP A 139 -24.31 -2.71 -4.60
N ARG A 140 -23.38 -3.48 -4.01
CA ARG A 140 -23.07 -3.49 -2.57
C ARG A 140 -21.99 -2.47 -2.18
N ILE A 141 -21.50 -1.68 -3.13
CA ILE A 141 -20.45 -0.67 -2.91
C ILE A 141 -21.06 0.73 -2.98
N ASP A 142 -20.75 1.59 -2.01
CA ASP A 142 -21.11 3.00 -2.11
C ASP A 142 -20.50 3.65 -3.36
N ALA A 143 -21.35 4.31 -4.16
CA ALA A 143 -20.97 4.85 -5.45
C ALA A 143 -19.94 5.98 -5.36
N ALA A 144 -19.96 6.77 -4.28
CA ALA A 144 -18.99 7.85 -4.07
C ALA A 144 -17.62 7.30 -3.63
N ALA A 145 -17.60 6.31 -2.75
CA ALA A 145 -16.39 5.57 -2.36
C ALA A 145 -15.78 4.80 -3.55
N LEU A 146 -16.60 4.21 -4.42
CA LEU A 146 -16.16 3.59 -5.68
C LEU A 146 -15.59 4.64 -6.66
N GLY A 147 -16.21 5.81 -6.73
CA GLY A 147 -15.72 6.97 -7.49
C GLY A 147 -14.30 7.37 -7.09
N ALA A 148 -13.95 7.28 -5.81
CA ALA A 148 -12.60 7.57 -5.33
C ALA A 148 -11.52 6.61 -5.91
N PHE A 149 -11.88 5.38 -6.30
CA PHE A 149 -10.99 4.41 -6.96
C PHE A 149 -11.18 4.35 -8.48
N THR A 150 -11.94 5.28 -9.07
CA THR A 150 -12.24 5.34 -10.51
C THR A 150 -11.36 6.37 -11.20
N VAL A 151 -10.52 5.93 -12.15
CA VAL A 151 -9.62 6.80 -12.94
C VAL A 151 -9.96 6.64 -14.42
N SER A 152 -10.21 7.75 -15.11
CA SER A 152 -10.54 7.76 -16.55
C SER A 152 -11.66 6.79 -16.95
N GLY A 153 -12.68 6.64 -16.10
CA GLY A 153 -13.82 5.73 -16.33
C GLY A 153 -13.55 4.25 -16.04
N GLN A 154 -12.39 3.89 -15.50
CA GLN A 154 -12.03 2.52 -15.11
C GLN A 154 -11.83 2.43 -13.59
N VAL A 155 -12.32 1.36 -12.97
CA VAL A 155 -12.15 1.09 -11.53
C VAL A 155 -10.84 0.36 -11.29
N TYR A 156 -10.06 0.82 -10.30
CA TYR A 156 -8.75 0.24 -9.94
C TYR A 156 -8.65 -0.27 -8.50
N GLY A 157 -9.75 -0.28 -7.74
CA GLY A 157 -9.79 -0.81 -6.37
C GLY A 157 -11.21 -0.93 -5.83
N VAL A 158 -11.38 -1.73 -4.77
CA VAL A 158 -12.64 -1.87 -4.03
C VAL A 158 -12.47 -1.17 -2.68
N PRO A 159 -13.34 -0.22 -2.29
CA PRO A 159 -13.23 0.44 -0.99
C PRO A 159 -13.62 -0.52 0.14
N ILE A 160 -12.66 -0.83 1.02
CA ILE A 160 -12.84 -1.67 2.22
C ILE A 160 -13.26 -0.89 3.48
N SER A 161 -13.47 0.43 3.34
CA SER A 161 -14.00 1.31 4.39
C SER A 161 -14.79 2.45 3.76
N THR A 162 -15.58 3.15 4.58
CA THR A 162 -16.38 4.30 4.15
C THR A 162 -15.52 5.49 3.74
N LEU A 163 -16.10 6.38 2.93
CA LEU A 163 -15.48 7.65 2.52
C LEU A 163 -14.95 8.42 3.74
N SER A 164 -13.66 8.80 3.68
CA SER A 164 -13.08 9.74 4.63
C SER A 164 -13.36 11.16 4.15
N THR A 165 -14.34 11.83 4.77
CA THR A 165 -14.69 13.22 4.44
C THR A 165 -13.61 14.19 4.95
N SER A 166 -13.05 14.98 4.04
CA SER A 166 -12.17 16.11 4.41
C SER A 166 -13.01 17.26 4.96
N THR A 167 -12.74 17.67 6.20
CA THR A 167 -13.45 18.74 6.91
C THR A 167 -12.45 19.77 7.43
N ILE A 168 -12.75 21.06 7.26
CA ILE A 168 -11.97 22.14 7.88
C ILE A 168 -12.58 22.44 9.25
N PHE A 169 -11.80 22.26 10.30
CA PHE A 169 -12.13 22.74 11.65
C PHE A 169 -11.52 24.11 11.86
N TYR A 170 -12.22 25.00 12.57
CA TYR A 170 -11.76 26.36 12.85
C TYR A 170 -12.07 26.76 14.29
N ASN A 171 -11.27 27.68 14.83
CA ASN A 171 -11.48 28.24 16.17
C ASN A 171 -12.44 29.43 16.08
N VAL A 172 -13.67 29.26 16.58
CA VAL A 172 -14.73 30.28 16.50
C VAL A 172 -14.33 31.58 17.19
N ASP A 173 -13.71 31.50 18.37
CA ASP A 173 -13.32 32.66 19.18
C ASP A 173 -12.23 33.50 18.48
N LEU A 174 -11.26 32.84 17.82
CA LEU A 174 -10.23 33.53 17.02
C LEU A 174 -10.83 34.19 15.77
N PHE A 175 -11.79 33.56 15.12
CA PHE A 175 -12.47 34.16 13.97
C PHE A 175 -13.27 35.39 14.40
N GLN A 176 -14.02 35.32 15.51
CA GLN A 176 -14.73 36.47 16.08
C GLN A 176 -13.76 37.58 16.52
N LYS A 177 -12.68 37.25 17.25
CA LYS A 177 -11.68 38.21 17.74
C LYS A 177 -10.98 38.99 16.62
N LEU A 178 -10.81 38.38 15.45
CA LEU A 178 -10.17 38.99 14.29
C LEU A 178 -11.17 39.57 13.27
N ASP A 179 -12.47 39.55 13.57
CA ASP A 179 -13.54 40.00 12.67
C ASP A 179 -13.50 39.25 11.32
N ILE A 180 -13.35 37.92 11.39
CA ILE A 180 -13.30 37.02 10.23
C ILE A 180 -14.64 36.29 10.13
N PRO A 181 -15.50 36.61 9.14
CA PRO A 181 -16.72 35.83 8.92
C PRO A 181 -16.38 34.40 8.50
N VAL A 182 -17.27 33.45 8.78
CA VAL A 182 -17.09 32.04 8.40
C VAL A 182 -16.98 31.97 6.86
N PRO A 183 -15.83 31.53 6.29
CA PRO A 183 -15.57 31.67 4.86
C PRO A 183 -16.35 30.62 4.05
N PRO A 184 -17.28 31.02 3.17
CA PRO A 184 -18.06 30.05 2.37
C PRO A 184 -17.25 29.45 1.21
N THR A 185 -16.18 30.10 0.75
CA THR A 185 -15.29 29.60 -0.30
C THR A 185 -13.82 29.56 0.10
N TYR A 186 -13.03 28.80 -0.65
CA TYR A 186 -11.56 28.82 -0.56
C TYR A 186 -10.96 30.21 -0.84
N GLY A 187 -11.63 31.05 -1.63
CA GLY A 187 -11.22 32.43 -1.88
C GLY A 187 -11.30 33.27 -0.61
N ASP A 188 -12.40 33.15 0.14
CA ASP A 188 -12.62 33.88 1.40
C ASP A 188 -11.67 33.39 2.50
N LEU A 189 -11.45 32.07 2.59
CA LEU A 189 -10.47 31.49 3.52
C LEU A 189 -9.05 32.01 3.22
N LYS A 190 -8.69 32.13 1.95
CA LYS A 190 -7.40 32.72 1.54
C LYS A 190 -7.33 34.22 1.81
N ALA A 191 -8.43 34.95 1.68
CA ALA A 191 -8.51 36.38 2.02
C ALA A 191 -8.40 36.65 3.53
N ALA A 192 -8.69 35.67 4.39
CA ALA A 192 -8.52 35.76 5.84
C ALA A 192 -7.06 35.57 6.32
N VAL A 193 -6.18 34.99 5.49
CA VAL A 193 -4.77 34.68 5.86
C VAL A 193 -3.97 35.88 6.39
N PRO A 194 -4.06 37.11 5.84
CA PRO A 194 -3.39 38.28 6.39
C PRO A 194 -3.82 38.59 7.82
N LYS A 195 -5.14 38.61 8.11
CA LYS A 195 -5.66 38.89 9.47
C LYS A 195 -5.12 37.92 10.53
N PHE A 196 -4.91 36.64 10.19
CA PHE A 196 -4.24 35.69 11.09
C PHE A 196 -2.75 36.00 11.25
N THR A 197 -2.07 36.32 10.15
CA THR A 197 -0.62 36.58 10.11
C THR A 197 -0.26 37.83 10.91
N ASP A 198 -1.02 38.92 10.73
CA ASP A 198 -0.87 40.19 11.46
C ASP A 198 -1.13 40.03 12.98
N ALA A 199 -1.96 39.04 13.35
CA ALA A 199 -2.23 38.67 14.74
C ALA A 199 -1.22 37.66 15.33
N GLY A 200 -0.20 37.22 14.57
CA GLY A 200 0.76 36.20 15.00
C GLY A 200 0.19 34.78 15.08
N VAL A 201 -0.96 34.52 14.44
CA VAL A 201 -1.67 33.23 14.47
C VAL A 201 -1.32 32.42 13.22
N ILE A 202 -1.05 31.12 13.39
CA ILE A 202 -0.86 30.19 12.26
C ILE A 202 -2.20 30.04 11.52
N PRO A 203 -2.32 30.44 10.23
CA PRO A 203 -3.63 30.54 9.56
C PRO A 203 -4.29 29.19 9.25
N LEU A 204 -3.49 28.12 9.09
CA LEU A 204 -3.97 26.76 8.81
C LEU A 204 -2.93 25.75 9.30
N LEU A 205 -3.42 24.65 9.87
CA LEU A 205 -2.63 23.48 10.28
C LEU A 205 -3.19 22.24 9.58
N HIS A 206 -2.30 21.35 9.11
CA HIS A 206 -2.58 20.11 8.38
C HIS A 206 -1.49 19.08 8.74
#